data_AF-A0A9X7Z5P5-F1
#
_entry.id   AF-A0A9X7Z5P5-F1
#
_cell.length_a   1.000
_cell.length_b   1.000
_cell.length_c   1.000
_cell.angle_alpha   90.00
_cell.angle_beta   90.00
_cell.angle_gamma   90.00
#
_symmetry.space_group_name_H-M   'P 1'
#
loop_
_entity.id
_entity.type
_entity.pdbx_description
1 polymer ?
#
loop_
_entity_poly.entity_id
_entity_poly.type
_entity_poly.pdbx_seq_one_letter_code
_entity_poly.pdbx_strand_id
1 'polypeptide(L)'
;MHQEEVIQTYLDVLSGSRKRFPNHFFSGVDGRQRAILVTRYLIERRLEIPIEQIPEKVTAELLWKYRLRPVANVQGWHFSQLMEQCYPEHVKAWHFRQVSNGYWQQENGRTRLIDAVRYVIEEECHIPVEEIPKRVTHAFFKQHNLYGAFNQFGQSTYETINAAYPGRFFPWQFHTVPMNYWKDAANVETAMEWLVFEVLKMESYEAVYPIIQIKHFVENDLQGLLIRRFHNRITEVRAWVAARCSSLATIPLS
;
A
#
# COMPACT_ATOMS: atom_id res chain seq x y z
N MET A 1 -32.33 17.89 -18.63
CA MET A 1 -31.65 17.56 -19.89
C MET A 1 -31.48 16.06 -19.93
N HIS A 2 -32.03 15.41 -20.96
CA HIS A 2 -31.98 13.97 -21.12
C HIS A 2 -30.56 13.51 -21.47
N GLN A 3 -30.21 12.24 -21.22
CA GLN A 3 -28.86 11.72 -21.46
C GLN A 3 -28.42 11.90 -22.93
N GLU A 4 -29.35 11.68 -23.87
CA GLU A 4 -29.13 11.85 -25.31
C GLU A 4 -28.76 13.30 -25.67
N GLU A 5 -29.42 14.30 -25.08
CA GLU A 5 -29.12 15.71 -25.32
C GLU A 5 -27.73 16.10 -24.79
N VAL A 6 -27.31 15.51 -23.67
CA VAL A 6 -25.97 15.70 -23.10
C VAL A 6 -24.91 15.14 -24.05
N ILE A 7 -25.12 13.91 -24.53
CA ILE A 7 -24.20 13.23 -25.45
C ILE A 7 -24.17 13.97 -26.79
N GLN A 8 -25.31 14.39 -27.32
CA GLN A 8 -25.37 15.17 -28.56
C GLN A 8 -24.60 16.49 -28.43
N THR A 9 -24.78 17.20 -27.31
CA THR A 9 -24.01 18.42 -27.03
C THR A 9 -22.51 18.15 -27.02
N TYR A 10 -22.08 17.01 -26.46
CA TYR A 10 -20.69 16.60 -26.49
C TYR A 10 -20.19 16.31 -27.92
N LEU A 11 -20.96 15.56 -28.71
CA LEU A 11 -20.64 15.26 -30.10
C LEU A 11 -20.55 16.52 -30.97
N ASP A 12 -21.39 17.52 -30.73
CA ASP A 12 -21.33 18.80 -31.42
C ASP A 12 -20.02 19.55 -31.11
N VAL A 13 -19.58 19.54 -29.84
CA VAL A 13 -18.31 20.15 -29.44
C VAL A 13 -17.12 19.38 -30.01
N LEU A 14 -17.22 18.05 -30.05
CA LEU A 14 -16.16 17.18 -30.52
C LEU A 14 -15.96 17.27 -32.05
N SER A 15 -17.06 17.34 -32.80
CA SER A 15 -17.04 17.51 -34.27
C SER A 15 -16.68 18.93 -34.70
N GLY A 16 -16.81 19.91 -33.80
CA GLY A 16 -16.56 21.32 -34.07
C GLY A 16 -17.77 22.08 -34.60
N SER A 17 -18.94 21.43 -34.76
CA SER A 17 -20.20 22.13 -35.08
C SER A 17 -20.58 23.13 -33.98
N ARG A 18 -20.11 22.90 -32.74
CA ARG A 18 -20.18 23.83 -31.62
C ARG A 18 -18.77 24.16 -31.10
N LYS A 19 -18.44 25.46 -30.99
CA LYS A 19 -17.11 25.93 -30.55
C LYS A 19 -16.73 25.51 -29.12
N ARG A 20 -17.70 25.50 -28.19
CA ARG A 20 -17.49 25.19 -26.76
C ARG A 20 -18.77 24.65 -26.13
N PHE A 21 -18.64 23.96 -25.00
CA PHE A 21 -19.80 23.59 -24.18
C PHE A 21 -20.63 24.83 -23.77
N PRO A 22 -21.95 24.68 -23.55
CA PRO A 22 -22.76 25.73 -22.95
C PRO A 22 -22.16 26.27 -21.64
N ASN A 23 -22.50 27.51 -21.30
CA ASN A 23 -22.06 28.10 -20.03
C ASN A 23 -22.57 27.24 -18.87
N HIS A 24 -21.71 27.03 -17.87
CA HIS A 24 -22.02 26.22 -16.67
C HIS A 24 -22.46 24.78 -16.95
N PHE A 25 -22.18 24.26 -18.15
CA PHE A 25 -22.60 22.92 -18.56
C PHE A 25 -22.08 21.84 -17.61
N PHE A 26 -20.86 21.97 -17.10
CA PHE A 26 -20.31 21.05 -16.10
C PHE A 26 -20.37 21.58 -14.68
N SER A 27 -21.17 22.61 -14.36
CA SER A 27 -21.24 23.16 -13.00
C SER A 27 -22.31 22.49 -12.14
N GLY A 28 -22.08 22.40 -10.83
CA GLY A 28 -23.02 21.84 -9.86
C GLY A 28 -23.14 20.30 -9.89
N VAL A 29 -24.12 19.76 -9.14
CA VAL A 29 -24.39 18.31 -9.06
C VAL A 29 -24.74 17.75 -10.43
N ASP A 30 -25.66 18.38 -11.16
CA ASP A 30 -26.03 17.94 -12.50
C ASP A 30 -24.85 18.03 -13.46
N GLY A 31 -23.98 19.03 -13.29
CA GLY A 31 -22.74 19.17 -14.05
C GLY A 31 -21.78 18.00 -13.83
N ARG A 32 -21.68 17.48 -12.60
CA ARG A 32 -20.91 16.26 -12.28
C ARG A 32 -21.49 15.03 -12.97
N GLN A 33 -22.81 14.87 -12.93
CA GLN A 33 -23.46 13.75 -13.61
C GLN A 33 -23.25 13.80 -15.13
N ARG A 34 -23.33 15.00 -15.73
CA ARG A 34 -23.02 15.20 -17.14
C ARG A 34 -21.56 14.91 -17.46
N ALA A 35 -20.63 15.34 -16.61
CA ALA A 35 -19.21 15.05 -16.74
C ALA A 35 -18.93 13.53 -16.73
N ILE A 36 -19.52 12.80 -15.79
CA ILE A 36 -19.43 11.34 -15.72
C ILE A 36 -20.01 10.71 -16.98
N LEU A 37 -21.22 11.13 -17.39
CA LEU A 37 -21.91 10.59 -18.56
C LEU A 37 -21.09 10.74 -19.85
N VAL A 38 -20.59 11.95 -20.15
CA VAL A 38 -19.82 12.18 -21.40
C VAL A 38 -18.48 11.46 -21.37
N THR A 39 -17.87 11.34 -20.19
CA THR A 39 -16.59 10.65 -20.02
C THR A 39 -16.75 9.14 -20.21
N ARG A 40 -17.78 8.54 -19.62
CA ARG A 40 -18.13 7.13 -19.82
C ARG A 40 -18.49 6.84 -21.27
N TYR A 41 -19.28 7.70 -21.91
CA TYR A 41 -19.58 7.57 -23.34
C TYR A 41 -18.31 7.57 -24.19
N LEU A 42 -17.38 8.49 -23.94
CA LEU A 42 -16.09 8.52 -24.65
C LEU A 42 -15.34 7.19 -24.48
N ILE A 43 -15.18 6.71 -23.25
CA ILE A 43 -14.39 5.51 -22.94
C ILE A 43 -15.05 4.25 -23.49
N GLU A 44 -16.33 4.05 -23.20
CA GLU A 44 -17.06 2.80 -23.46
C GLU A 44 -17.54 2.68 -24.91
N ARG A 45 -18.07 3.77 -25.49
CA ARG A 45 -18.76 3.72 -26.78
C ARG A 45 -17.92 4.21 -27.95
N ARG A 46 -17.02 5.16 -27.69
CA ARG A 46 -16.22 5.78 -28.76
C ARG A 46 -14.81 5.19 -28.86
N LEU A 47 -14.17 4.95 -27.73
CA LEU A 47 -12.82 4.39 -27.67
C LEU A 47 -12.80 2.89 -27.37
N GLU A 48 -13.92 2.34 -26.91
CA GLU A 48 -14.09 0.92 -26.59
C GLU A 48 -12.96 0.40 -25.68
N ILE A 49 -12.54 1.22 -24.71
CA ILE A 49 -11.46 0.86 -23.77
C ILE A 49 -12.06 -0.06 -22.69
N PRO A 50 -11.55 -1.30 -22.53
CA PRO A 50 -11.95 -2.18 -21.45
C PRO A 50 -11.63 -1.56 -20.08
N ILE A 51 -12.46 -1.80 -19.08
CA ILE A 51 -12.35 -1.18 -17.75
C ILE A 51 -10.97 -1.44 -17.13
N GLU A 52 -10.43 -2.64 -17.33
CA GLU A 52 -9.14 -3.10 -16.81
C GLU A 52 -7.96 -2.32 -17.40
N GLN A 53 -8.13 -1.76 -18.60
CA GLN A 53 -7.09 -1.00 -19.30
C GLN A 53 -7.21 0.51 -19.08
N ILE A 54 -8.22 0.98 -18.34
CA ILE A 54 -8.43 2.40 -18.05
C ILE A 54 -7.20 3.02 -17.37
N PRO A 55 -6.60 2.43 -16.32
CA PRO A 55 -5.45 3.02 -15.63
C PRO A 55 -4.22 3.25 -16.53
N GLU A 56 -4.06 2.42 -17.55
CA GLU A 56 -2.93 2.47 -18.48
C GLU A 56 -3.21 3.37 -19.69
N LYS A 57 -4.43 3.30 -20.24
CA LYS A 57 -4.78 3.96 -21.51
C LYS A 57 -5.37 5.35 -21.33
N VAL A 58 -6.06 5.64 -20.22
CA VAL A 58 -6.76 6.92 -20.05
C VAL A 58 -5.86 7.93 -19.34
N THR A 59 -5.30 8.85 -20.13
CA THR A 59 -4.45 9.93 -19.65
C THR A 59 -5.16 11.29 -19.74
N ALA A 60 -4.65 12.30 -19.02
CA ALA A 60 -5.12 13.67 -19.16
C ALA A 60 -5.05 14.16 -20.63
N GLU A 61 -3.97 13.82 -21.34
CA GLU A 61 -3.78 14.17 -22.75
C GLU A 61 -4.87 13.56 -23.65
N LEU A 62 -5.20 12.27 -23.43
CA LEU A 62 -6.30 11.62 -24.14
C LEU A 62 -7.61 12.39 -23.92
N LEU A 63 -7.94 12.71 -22.68
CA LEU A 63 -9.17 13.47 -22.37
C LEU A 63 -9.17 14.85 -23.02
N TRP A 64 -8.03 15.54 -23.07
CA TRP A 64 -7.92 16.85 -23.72
C TRP A 64 -8.08 16.77 -25.24
N LYS A 65 -7.49 15.75 -25.88
CA LYS A 65 -7.66 15.45 -27.31
C LYS A 65 -9.14 15.31 -27.67
N TYR A 66 -9.91 14.67 -26.81
CA TYR A 66 -11.35 14.47 -26.97
C TYR A 66 -12.22 15.56 -26.32
N ARG A 67 -11.68 16.77 -26.17
CA ARG A 67 -12.36 17.98 -25.71
C ARG A 67 -12.92 17.93 -24.27
N LEU A 68 -12.49 16.99 -23.43
CA LEU A 68 -12.94 16.86 -22.03
C LEU A 68 -12.07 17.64 -21.02
N ARG A 69 -11.14 18.48 -21.46
CA ARG A 69 -10.41 19.40 -20.57
C ARG A 69 -11.32 20.25 -19.66
N PRO A 70 -12.45 20.81 -20.14
CA PRO A 70 -13.35 21.58 -19.28
C PRO A 70 -13.95 20.78 -18.12
N VAL A 71 -14.11 19.46 -18.26
CA VAL A 71 -14.61 18.60 -17.18
C VAL A 71 -13.67 18.62 -15.99
N ALA A 72 -12.37 18.41 -16.22
CA ALA A 72 -11.35 18.45 -15.18
C ALA A 72 -11.25 19.85 -14.52
N ASN A 73 -11.27 20.90 -15.34
CA ASN A 73 -11.11 22.28 -14.84
C ASN A 73 -12.30 22.77 -14.01
N VAL A 74 -13.53 22.50 -14.43
CA VAL A 74 -14.74 23.01 -13.74
C VAL A 74 -14.99 22.28 -12.42
N GLN A 75 -14.60 21.01 -12.35
CA GLN A 75 -14.79 20.20 -11.15
C GLN A 75 -13.61 20.27 -10.17
N GLY A 76 -12.49 20.89 -10.58
CA GLY A 76 -11.25 20.84 -9.81
C GLY A 76 -10.68 19.42 -9.67
N TRP A 77 -11.15 18.48 -10.50
CA TRP A 77 -10.74 17.09 -10.45
C TRP A 77 -9.47 16.88 -11.25
N HIS A 78 -8.53 16.16 -10.63
CA HIS A 78 -7.50 15.48 -11.39
C HIS A 78 -8.13 14.36 -12.22
N PHE A 79 -7.54 14.00 -13.38
CA PHE A 79 -8.16 13.02 -14.27
C PHE A 79 -8.37 11.66 -13.61
N SER A 80 -7.46 11.22 -12.73
CA SER A 80 -7.59 9.98 -11.97
C SER A 80 -8.80 9.98 -11.03
N GLN A 81 -9.14 11.13 -10.43
CA GLN A 81 -10.35 11.29 -9.62
C GLN A 81 -11.61 11.23 -10.47
N LEU A 82 -11.61 11.84 -11.66
CA LEU A 82 -12.73 11.71 -12.60
C LEU A 82 -12.96 10.25 -13.01
N MET A 83 -11.89 9.47 -13.23
CA MET A 83 -12.01 8.04 -13.55
C MET A 83 -12.61 7.25 -12.39
N GLU A 84 -12.15 7.51 -11.16
CA GLU A 84 -12.74 6.92 -9.96
C GLU A 84 -14.23 7.27 -9.81
N GLN A 85 -14.64 8.50 -10.12
CA GLN A 85 -16.07 8.86 -10.13
C GLN A 85 -16.87 8.16 -11.23
N CYS A 86 -16.25 7.83 -12.37
CA CYS A 86 -16.92 7.12 -13.45
C CYS A 86 -17.09 5.61 -13.15
N TYR A 87 -16.12 5.03 -12.44
CA TYR A 87 -16.03 3.58 -12.17
C TYR A 87 -15.64 3.29 -10.71
N PRO A 88 -16.43 3.73 -9.72
CA PRO A 88 -16.03 3.71 -8.31
C PRO A 88 -15.71 2.32 -7.76
N GLU A 89 -16.37 1.28 -8.27
CA GLU A 89 -16.16 -0.11 -7.85
C GLU A 89 -14.94 -0.79 -8.50
N HIS A 90 -14.39 -0.22 -9.59
CA HIS A 90 -13.38 -0.89 -10.42
C HIS A 90 -12.09 -0.10 -10.59
N VAL A 91 -12.17 1.24 -10.50
CA VAL A 91 -11.04 2.13 -10.74
C VAL A 91 -10.88 3.06 -9.56
N LYS A 92 -9.72 3.00 -8.91
CA LYS A 92 -9.35 3.93 -7.85
C LYS A 92 -8.34 4.93 -8.40
N ALA A 93 -8.30 6.15 -7.85
CA ALA A 93 -7.37 7.15 -8.34
C ALA A 93 -5.90 6.72 -8.21
N TRP A 94 -5.55 5.85 -7.24
CA TRP A 94 -4.21 5.30 -7.07
C TRP A 94 -3.83 4.19 -8.08
N HIS A 95 -4.76 3.68 -8.89
CA HIS A 95 -4.40 2.76 -9.99
C HIS A 95 -3.56 3.48 -11.06
N PHE A 96 -3.66 4.80 -11.14
CA PHE A 96 -2.91 5.61 -12.11
C PHE A 96 -1.52 5.96 -11.59
N ARG A 97 -0.54 5.92 -12.48
CA ARG A 97 0.84 6.37 -12.20
C ARG A 97 0.91 7.83 -11.75
N GLN A 98 -0.03 8.67 -12.21
CA GLN A 98 -0.14 10.07 -11.83
C GLN A 98 -1.42 10.29 -11.03
N VAL A 99 -1.25 10.70 -9.78
CA VAL A 99 -2.31 11.22 -8.90
C VAL A 99 -2.17 12.72 -8.74
N SER A 100 -3.18 13.39 -8.19
CA SER A 100 -3.13 14.83 -7.93
C SER A 100 -1.95 15.19 -7.02
N ASN A 101 -1.37 16.39 -7.19
CA ASN A 101 -0.36 16.87 -6.25
C ASN A 101 -0.89 16.88 -4.82
N GLY A 102 -0.06 16.42 -3.88
CA GLY A 102 -0.45 16.33 -2.48
C GLY A 102 -1.45 15.21 -2.17
N TYR A 103 -1.84 14.37 -3.14
CA TYR A 103 -2.84 13.30 -2.93
C TYR A 103 -2.53 12.50 -1.65
N TRP A 104 -1.30 12.00 -1.54
CA TRP A 104 -0.87 11.21 -0.39
C TRP A 104 -0.56 12.04 0.86
N GLN A 105 -0.39 13.36 0.76
CA GLN A 105 0.02 14.24 1.85
C GLN A 105 -1.14 15.00 2.52
N GLN A 106 -2.35 14.89 1.98
CA GLN A 106 -3.56 15.44 2.60
C GLN A 106 -3.88 14.77 3.93
N GLU A 107 -4.77 15.37 4.72
CA GLU A 107 -5.19 14.92 6.06
C GLU A 107 -5.52 13.42 6.13
N ASN A 108 -6.14 12.88 5.08
CA ASN A 108 -6.53 11.46 4.99
C ASN A 108 -5.55 10.59 4.17
N GLY A 109 -4.39 11.12 3.81
CA GLY A 109 -3.45 10.47 2.91
C GLY A 109 -2.85 9.18 3.46
N ARG A 110 -2.63 9.12 4.79
CA ARG A 110 -2.16 7.92 5.48
C ARG A 110 -3.23 6.83 5.51
N THR A 111 -4.46 7.16 5.91
CA THR A 111 -5.60 6.22 5.89
C THR A 111 -5.82 5.69 4.49
N ARG A 112 -5.79 6.57 3.48
CA ARG A 112 -5.94 6.17 2.09
C ARG A 112 -4.84 5.22 1.62
N LEU A 113 -3.61 5.41 2.06
CA LEU A 113 -2.53 4.47 1.75
C LEU A 113 -2.80 3.09 2.36
N ILE A 114 -3.22 3.05 3.63
CA ILE A 114 -3.57 1.79 4.30
C ILE A 114 -4.70 1.08 3.54
N ASP A 115 -5.76 1.80 3.19
CA ASP A 115 -6.90 1.26 2.45
C ASP A 115 -6.47 0.77 1.06
N ALA A 116 -5.63 1.53 0.35
CA ALA A 116 -5.10 1.15 -0.95
C ALA A 116 -4.23 -0.12 -0.87
N VAL A 117 -3.36 -0.22 0.14
CA VAL A 117 -2.53 -1.42 0.35
C VAL A 117 -3.40 -2.64 0.64
N ARG A 118 -4.38 -2.51 1.53
CA ARG A 118 -5.32 -3.59 1.83
C ARG A 118 -6.10 -4.02 0.60
N TYR A 119 -6.65 -3.06 -0.14
CA TYR A 119 -7.38 -3.33 -1.37
C TYR A 119 -6.54 -4.09 -2.40
N VAL A 120 -5.31 -3.64 -2.66
CA VAL A 120 -4.43 -4.33 -3.62
C VAL A 120 -4.07 -5.74 -3.14
N ILE A 121 -3.81 -5.93 -1.84
CA ILE A 121 -3.48 -7.24 -1.25
C ILE A 121 -4.68 -8.19 -1.30
N GLU A 122 -5.85 -7.73 -0.83
CA GLU A 122 -7.04 -8.53 -0.57
C GLU A 122 -7.86 -8.75 -1.86
N GLU A 123 -8.07 -7.70 -2.64
CA GLU A 123 -9.03 -7.68 -3.76
C GLU A 123 -8.37 -7.82 -5.13
N GLU A 124 -7.17 -7.27 -5.35
CA GLU A 124 -6.50 -7.37 -6.65
C GLU A 124 -5.59 -8.59 -6.76
N CYS A 125 -4.75 -8.81 -5.73
CA CYS A 125 -3.71 -9.83 -5.76
C CYS A 125 -4.09 -11.10 -5.00
N HIS A 126 -5.17 -11.05 -4.21
CA HIS A 126 -5.65 -12.13 -3.34
C HIS A 126 -4.52 -12.84 -2.58
N ILE A 127 -3.63 -12.05 -1.96
CA ILE A 127 -2.46 -12.57 -1.25
C ILE A 127 -2.93 -13.14 0.08
N PRO A 128 -2.69 -14.44 0.36
CA PRO A 128 -2.97 -15.01 1.67
C PRO A 128 -2.20 -14.26 2.75
N VAL A 129 -2.82 -14.04 3.92
CA VAL A 129 -2.27 -13.19 4.99
C VAL A 129 -0.87 -13.65 5.39
N GLU A 130 -0.67 -14.96 5.49
CA GLU A 130 0.59 -15.62 5.82
C GLU A 130 1.71 -15.41 4.78
N GLU A 131 1.37 -15.10 3.53
CA GLU A 131 2.34 -14.84 2.46
C GLU A 131 2.74 -13.36 2.34
N ILE A 132 2.00 -12.46 3.02
CA ILE A 132 2.22 -11.01 2.92
C ILE A 132 3.69 -10.63 3.15
N PRO A 133 4.39 -11.10 4.20
CA PRO A 133 5.78 -10.70 4.45
C PRO A 133 6.76 -11.06 3.32
N LYS A 134 6.46 -12.12 2.56
CA LYS A 134 7.29 -12.62 1.47
C LYS A 134 6.93 -12.00 0.13
N ARG A 135 5.64 -11.72 -0.12
CA ARG A 135 5.13 -11.22 -1.40
C ARG A 135 5.05 -9.71 -1.48
N VAL A 136 4.76 -9.03 -0.38
CA VAL A 136 4.67 -7.58 -0.35
C VAL A 136 6.04 -7.00 -0.07
N THR A 137 6.76 -6.66 -1.13
CA THR A 137 8.12 -6.09 -1.08
C THR A 137 8.13 -4.63 -1.53
N HIS A 138 9.29 -3.97 -1.49
CA HIS A 138 9.44 -2.64 -2.08
C HIS A 138 9.03 -2.60 -3.58
N ALA A 139 9.22 -3.70 -4.32
CA ALA A 139 8.82 -3.79 -5.72
C ALA A 139 7.30 -3.80 -5.90
N PHE A 140 6.56 -4.42 -4.98
CA PHE A 140 5.10 -4.45 -4.97
C PHE A 140 4.50 -3.03 -4.99
N PHE A 141 4.96 -2.15 -4.10
CA PHE A 141 4.47 -0.76 -4.08
C PHE A 141 4.73 0.01 -5.38
N LYS A 142 5.84 -0.31 -6.08
CA LYS A 142 6.14 0.31 -7.38
C LYS A 142 5.25 -0.24 -8.49
N GLN A 143 5.01 -1.56 -8.50
CA GLN A 143 4.16 -2.22 -9.50
C GLN A 143 2.71 -1.73 -9.43
N HIS A 144 2.21 -1.46 -8.22
CA HIS A 144 0.83 -1.02 -8.00
C HIS A 144 0.67 0.50 -7.82
N ASN A 145 1.63 1.31 -8.28
CA ASN A 145 1.58 2.79 -8.22
C ASN A 145 1.43 3.40 -6.81
N LEU A 146 1.70 2.63 -5.75
CA LEU A 146 1.64 3.06 -4.34
C LEU A 146 2.95 3.68 -3.83
N TYR A 147 3.99 3.73 -4.67
CA TYR A 147 5.33 4.20 -4.26
C TYR A 147 5.36 5.64 -3.73
N GLY A 148 4.57 6.55 -4.31
CA GLY A 148 4.51 7.95 -3.84
C GLY A 148 3.99 8.08 -2.41
N ALA A 149 3.18 7.12 -1.97
CA ALA A 149 2.59 7.05 -0.64
C ALA A 149 3.55 6.40 0.36
N PHE A 150 4.31 5.40 -0.08
CA PHE A 150 5.27 4.62 0.70
C PHE A 150 6.29 5.47 1.49
N ASN A 151 6.59 6.68 1.00
CA ASN A 151 7.43 7.67 1.69
C ASN A 151 6.89 8.06 3.08
N GLN A 152 5.57 8.01 3.31
CA GLN A 152 4.97 8.34 4.61
C GLN A 152 5.38 7.37 5.72
N PHE A 153 5.78 6.15 5.37
CA PHE A 153 6.25 5.13 6.29
C PHE A 153 7.78 4.95 6.23
N GLY A 154 8.51 6.00 5.87
CA GLY A 154 9.97 5.99 5.80
C GLY A 154 10.52 4.96 4.81
N GLN A 155 9.73 4.62 3.77
CA GLN A 155 10.05 3.57 2.81
C GLN A 155 10.28 2.19 3.46
N SER A 156 9.58 1.92 4.58
CA SER A 156 9.60 0.62 5.24
C SER A 156 8.38 -0.20 4.86
N THR A 157 8.63 -1.34 4.20
CA THR A 157 7.61 -2.35 3.90
C THR A 157 6.92 -2.81 5.17
N TYR A 158 7.69 -3.12 6.22
CA TYR A 158 7.16 -3.56 7.50
C TYR A 158 6.25 -2.49 8.12
N GLU A 159 6.67 -1.23 8.20
CA GLU A 159 5.86 -0.17 8.84
C GLU A 159 4.55 0.05 8.09
N THR A 160 4.59 -0.02 6.76
CA THR A 160 3.39 0.14 5.93
C THR A 160 2.42 -1.02 6.17
N ILE A 161 2.93 -2.25 6.22
CA ILE A 161 2.10 -3.44 6.43
C ILE A 161 1.62 -3.56 7.87
N ASN A 162 2.43 -3.21 8.86
CA ASN A 162 2.02 -3.15 10.25
C ASN A 162 0.96 -2.05 10.47
N ALA A 163 0.97 -0.96 9.70
CA ALA A 163 -0.11 0.02 9.73
C ALA A 163 -1.43 -0.54 9.15
N ALA A 164 -1.35 -1.41 8.14
CA ALA A 164 -2.51 -2.05 7.52
C ALA A 164 -3.02 -3.27 8.28
N TYR A 165 -2.12 -4.01 8.93
CA TYR A 165 -2.37 -5.23 9.69
C TYR A 165 -1.66 -5.15 11.06
N PRO A 166 -2.16 -4.30 11.99
CA PRO A 166 -1.48 -4.04 13.25
C PRO A 166 -1.18 -5.30 14.06
N GLY A 167 0.09 -5.48 14.41
CA GLY A 167 0.55 -6.57 15.28
C GLY A 167 0.42 -7.97 14.67
N ARG A 168 0.13 -8.09 13.35
CA ARG A 168 0.00 -9.39 12.69
C ARG A 168 1.33 -10.04 12.34
N PHE A 169 2.36 -9.23 12.13
CA PHE A 169 3.65 -9.69 11.65
C PHE A 169 4.78 -9.08 12.47
N PHE A 170 5.89 -9.78 12.52
CA PHE A 170 7.14 -9.28 13.05
C PHE A 170 8.03 -8.72 11.94
N PRO A 171 8.87 -7.71 12.23
CA PRO A 171 9.79 -7.12 11.25
C PRO A 171 10.68 -8.12 10.54
N TRP A 172 11.14 -9.15 11.25
CA TRP A 172 12.07 -10.16 10.72
C TRP A 172 11.44 -11.14 9.74
N GLN A 173 10.11 -11.22 9.67
CA GLN A 173 9.42 -12.05 8.67
C GLN A 173 9.48 -11.44 7.26
N PHE A 174 9.83 -10.15 7.14
CA PHE A 174 9.95 -9.46 5.85
C PHE A 174 11.36 -9.61 5.28
N HIS A 175 11.47 -9.49 3.96
CA HIS A 175 12.76 -9.55 3.25
C HIS A 175 13.81 -8.57 3.79
N THR A 176 13.37 -7.41 4.29
CA THR A 176 14.23 -6.39 4.90
C THR A 176 13.63 -5.89 6.20
N VAL A 177 14.40 -6.01 7.28
CA VAL A 177 14.10 -5.31 8.55
C VAL A 177 14.44 -3.82 8.43
N PRO A 178 13.81 -2.95 9.24
CA PRO A 178 14.17 -1.53 9.31
C PRO A 178 15.67 -1.30 9.60
N MET A 179 16.19 -0.15 9.16
CA MET A 179 17.59 0.22 9.40
C MET A 179 17.87 0.29 10.91
N ASN A 180 19.02 -0.25 11.34
CA ASN A 180 19.43 -0.34 12.75
C ASN A 180 18.51 -1.16 13.67
N TYR A 181 17.51 -1.88 13.16
CA TYR A 181 16.55 -2.64 13.97
C TYR A 181 17.22 -3.55 15.01
N TRP A 182 18.26 -4.31 14.60
CA TRP A 182 19.00 -5.23 15.47
C TRP A 182 20.05 -4.58 16.40
N LYS A 183 20.26 -3.26 16.31
CA LYS A 183 21.10 -2.53 17.27
C LYS A 183 20.33 -2.21 18.55
N ASP A 184 19.01 -2.18 18.47
CA ASP A 184 18.14 -1.96 19.62
C ASP A 184 18.04 -3.25 20.44
N ALA A 185 18.38 -3.16 21.73
CA ALA A 185 18.35 -4.30 22.64
C ALA A 185 16.92 -4.82 22.86
N ALA A 186 15.91 -3.95 22.84
CA ALA A 186 14.52 -4.36 23.01
C ALA A 186 14.05 -5.23 21.84
N ASN A 187 14.39 -4.85 20.60
CA ASN A 187 14.07 -5.65 19.41
C ASN A 187 14.76 -7.02 19.43
N VAL A 188 16.02 -7.08 19.88
CA VAL A 188 16.74 -8.34 20.06
C VAL A 188 16.05 -9.20 21.10
N GLU A 189 15.64 -8.61 22.21
CA GLU A 189 14.94 -9.31 23.29
C GLU A 189 13.60 -9.87 22.82
N THR A 190 12.74 -9.06 22.22
CA THR A 190 11.44 -9.50 21.67
C THR A 190 11.61 -10.64 20.65
N ALA A 191 12.60 -10.55 19.76
CA ALA A 191 12.85 -11.60 18.78
C ALA A 191 13.34 -12.91 19.42
N MET A 192 14.19 -12.81 20.45
CA MET A 192 14.68 -13.96 21.19
C MET A 192 13.58 -14.59 22.05
N GLU A 193 12.74 -13.80 22.72
CA GLU A 193 11.59 -14.29 23.47
C GLU A 193 10.62 -15.03 22.56
N TRP A 194 10.27 -14.45 21.42
CA TRP A 194 9.44 -15.12 20.42
C TRP A 194 10.08 -16.45 19.95
N LEU A 195 11.38 -16.47 19.64
CA LEU A 195 12.05 -17.70 19.23
C LEU A 195 12.03 -18.77 20.34
N VAL A 196 12.36 -18.38 21.57
CA VAL A 196 12.52 -19.32 22.70
C VAL A 196 11.17 -19.83 23.20
N PHE A 197 10.24 -18.92 23.47
CA PHE A 197 8.98 -19.22 24.14
C PHE A 197 7.87 -19.56 23.15
N GLU A 198 7.82 -18.90 21.99
CA GLU A 198 6.73 -19.10 21.03
C GLU A 198 7.04 -20.12 19.93
N VAL A 199 8.27 -20.16 19.43
CA VAL A 199 8.65 -21.12 18.39
C VAL A 199 9.14 -22.43 19.01
N LEU A 200 10.15 -22.35 19.88
CA LEU A 200 10.75 -23.54 20.49
C LEU A 200 9.95 -24.07 21.67
N LYS A 201 8.96 -23.32 22.17
CA LYS A 201 8.08 -23.70 23.30
C LYS A 201 8.85 -24.12 24.55
N MET A 202 9.96 -23.43 24.82
CA MET A 202 10.75 -23.64 26.03
C MET A 202 10.14 -22.88 27.20
N GLU A 203 10.31 -23.37 28.43
CA GLU A 203 9.76 -22.71 29.62
C GLU A 203 10.71 -21.67 30.22
N SER A 204 12.00 -21.72 29.88
CA SER A 204 13.02 -20.78 30.37
C SER A 204 14.24 -20.69 29.46
N TYR A 205 15.10 -19.71 29.73
CA TYR A 205 16.39 -19.59 29.05
C TYR A 205 17.37 -20.72 29.43
N GLU A 206 17.27 -21.29 30.63
CA GLU A 206 18.03 -22.47 31.05
C GLU A 206 17.66 -23.70 30.20
N ALA A 207 16.37 -23.88 29.92
CA ALA A 207 15.88 -25.00 29.11
C ALA A 207 16.36 -24.91 27.65
N VAL A 208 16.42 -23.70 27.07
CA VAL A 208 16.83 -23.52 25.68
C VAL A 208 18.35 -23.54 25.47
N TYR A 209 19.14 -23.19 26.50
CA TYR A 209 20.59 -23.07 26.42
C TYR A 209 21.30 -24.29 25.79
N PRO A 210 21.04 -25.56 26.19
CA PRO A 210 21.74 -26.72 25.64
C PRO A 210 21.31 -27.05 24.19
N ILE A 211 20.12 -26.62 23.75
CA ILE A 211 19.55 -27.03 22.47
C ILE A 211 19.62 -25.94 21.39
N ILE A 212 19.81 -24.66 21.75
CA ILE A 212 19.80 -23.56 20.78
C ILE A 212 20.91 -23.72 19.72
N GLN A 213 20.52 -23.58 18.45
CA GLN A 213 21.36 -23.80 17.28
C GLN A 213 21.10 -22.74 16.21
N ILE A 214 22.07 -22.56 15.30
CA ILE A 214 21.95 -21.61 14.17
C ILE A 214 20.71 -21.91 13.32
N LYS A 215 20.40 -23.20 13.09
CA LYS A 215 19.24 -23.61 12.30
C LYS A 215 17.92 -22.99 12.79
N HIS A 216 17.75 -22.83 14.12
CA HIS A 216 16.54 -22.24 14.69
C HIS A 216 16.36 -20.78 14.27
N PHE A 217 17.44 -20.05 13.97
CA PHE A 217 17.34 -18.68 13.46
C PHE A 217 17.04 -18.66 11.96
N VAL A 218 17.67 -19.54 11.19
CA VAL A 218 17.51 -19.61 9.73
C VAL A 218 16.10 -20.07 9.35
N GLU A 219 15.58 -21.09 10.03
CA GLU A 219 14.25 -21.66 9.79
C GLU A 219 13.10 -20.71 10.20
N ASN A 220 13.40 -19.63 10.93
CA ASN A 220 12.41 -18.69 11.49
C ASN A 220 12.68 -17.23 11.11
N ASP A 221 13.30 -16.99 9.95
CA ASP A 221 13.58 -15.67 9.37
C ASP A 221 14.45 -14.72 10.25
N LEU A 222 15.08 -15.24 11.30
CA LEU A 222 15.95 -14.51 12.23
C LEU A 222 17.43 -14.52 11.82
N GLN A 223 17.75 -14.87 10.56
CA GLN A 223 19.12 -14.82 10.05
C GLN A 223 19.71 -13.41 10.15
N GLY A 224 18.88 -12.37 9.95
CA GLY A 224 19.29 -10.98 10.12
C GLY A 224 19.79 -10.67 11.55
N LEU A 225 19.08 -11.16 12.58
CA LEU A 225 19.47 -11.03 13.98
C LEU A 225 20.81 -11.74 14.22
N LEU A 226 20.91 -12.99 13.78
CA LEU A 226 22.09 -13.81 13.93
C LEU A 226 23.35 -13.15 13.33
N ILE A 227 23.24 -12.61 12.12
CA ILE A 227 24.36 -11.93 11.44
C ILE A 227 24.68 -10.59 12.11
N ARG A 228 23.67 -9.74 12.34
CA ARG A 228 23.88 -8.33 12.73
C ARG A 228 24.19 -8.17 14.22
N ARG A 229 23.62 -9.01 15.10
CA ARG A 229 23.78 -8.92 16.56
C ARG A 229 24.78 -9.92 17.13
N PHE A 230 24.78 -11.13 16.57
CA PHE A 230 25.55 -12.27 17.09
C PHE A 230 26.70 -12.69 16.17
N HIS A 231 27.02 -11.90 15.14
CA HIS A 231 28.15 -12.12 14.23
C HIS A 231 28.16 -13.51 13.58
N ASN A 232 26.98 -14.11 13.39
CA ASN A 232 26.82 -15.47 12.90
C ASN A 232 27.50 -16.55 13.78
N ARG A 233 27.65 -16.29 15.08
CA ARG A 233 28.30 -17.20 16.04
C ARG A 233 27.30 -17.70 17.08
N ILE A 234 27.10 -19.02 17.13
CA ILE A 234 26.25 -19.63 18.16
C ILE A 234 26.77 -19.41 19.59
N THR A 235 28.08 -19.22 19.75
CA THR A 235 28.70 -18.90 21.05
C THR A 235 28.22 -17.56 21.60
N GLU A 236 28.03 -16.55 20.75
CA GLU A 236 27.50 -15.23 21.13
C GLU A 236 26.02 -15.32 21.56
N VAL A 237 25.23 -16.12 20.82
CA VAL A 237 23.84 -16.41 21.19
C VAL A 237 23.79 -17.10 22.56
N ARG A 238 24.62 -18.14 22.76
CA ARG A 238 24.67 -18.86 24.04
C ARG A 238 25.13 -17.97 25.19
N ALA A 239 26.10 -17.07 24.96
CA ALA A 239 26.50 -16.09 25.95
C ALA A 239 25.35 -15.14 26.31
N TRP A 240 24.57 -14.70 25.32
CA TRP A 240 23.39 -13.85 25.53
C TRP A 240 22.28 -14.57 26.31
N VAL A 241 22.04 -15.86 26.03
CA VAL A 241 21.09 -16.72 26.76
C VAL A 241 21.60 -16.97 28.19
N ALA A 242 22.87 -17.31 28.36
CA ALA A 242 23.47 -17.56 29.68
C ALA A 242 23.38 -16.34 30.61
N ALA A 243 23.51 -15.12 30.07
CA ALA A 243 23.34 -13.90 30.85
C ALA A 243 21.91 -13.71 31.41
N ARG A 244 20.93 -14.45 30.89
CA ARG A 244 19.51 -14.44 31.31
C ARG A 244 19.13 -15.68 32.11
N CYS A 245 19.94 -16.74 32.05
CA CYS A 245 19.83 -17.83 33.00
C CYS A 245 20.15 -17.27 34.40
N SER A 246 19.19 -17.29 35.32
CA SER A 246 19.30 -16.76 36.70
C SER A 246 19.24 -15.23 36.94
N SER A 247 18.80 -14.39 35.98
CA SER A 247 18.64 -12.92 36.22
C SER A 247 17.23 -12.43 36.59
N LEU A 248 16.26 -13.34 36.82
CA LEU A 248 14.89 -12.99 37.25
C LEU A 248 14.52 -13.48 38.66
N ALA A 249 15.49 -13.93 39.47
CA ALA A 249 15.24 -14.41 40.82
C ALA A 249 15.21 -13.32 41.92
N THR A 250 15.15 -12.03 41.57
CA THR A 250 15.08 -10.94 42.57
C THR A 250 14.11 -9.84 42.16
N ILE A 251 12.82 -10.06 42.43
CA ILE A 251 11.95 -9.02 42.98
C ILE A 251 11.25 -9.62 44.21
N PRO A 252 11.78 -9.43 45.43
CA PRO A 252 10.93 -9.49 46.60
C PRO A 252 10.08 -8.22 46.58
N LEU A 253 8.76 -8.40 46.55
CA LEU A 253 7.82 -7.37 46.95
C LEU A 253 8.09 -7.05 48.43
N SER A 254 8.56 -5.84 48.71
CA SER A 254 8.44 -5.17 50.00
C SER A 254 8.15 -3.71 49.77
#